data_AF-C6SHN5-F1
#
_entry.id   AF-C6SHN5-F1
#
_cell.length_a   1.000
_cell.length_b   1.000
_cell.length_c   1.000
_cell.angle_alpha   90.00
_cell.angle_beta   90.00
_cell.angle_gamma   90.00
#
_symmetry.space_group_name_H-M   'P 1'
#
loop_
_entity.id
_entity.type
_entity.pdbx_description
1 polymer ?
#
loop_
_entity_poly.entity_id
_entity_poly.type
_entity_poly.pdbx_seq_one_letter_code
_entity_poly.pdbx_strand_id
1 'polypeptide(L)'
;MLFHQDEEVCLSAAKAWADWESYLIRFEPEEVDEDAYASLAIARLENHYFVNGGWLQGDRAILNNIGKIRHIPTIIVQGRYDLCTPMQSAWALSKAFPEAELRVVQAGHRAFDPPLADALVQAVEDILPRLL
;
A
#
# COMPACT_ATOMS: atom_id res chain seq x y z
N MET A 1 -5.12 -2.30 -23.39
CA MET A 1 -3.97 -1.37 -23.30
C MET A 1 -2.74 -2.08 -22.74
N LEU A 2 -2.68 -2.42 -21.44
CA LEU A 2 -1.51 -3.08 -20.85
C LEU A 2 -1.22 -4.50 -21.38
N PHE A 3 -2.23 -5.23 -21.85
CA PHE A 3 -2.13 -6.58 -22.41
C PHE A 3 -2.34 -6.62 -23.93
N HIS A 4 -2.04 -5.53 -24.63
CA HIS A 4 -2.17 -5.46 -26.09
C HIS A 4 -1.05 -6.28 -26.78
N GLN A 5 -1.23 -6.62 -28.06
CA GLN A 5 -0.21 -7.34 -28.84
C GLN A 5 0.91 -6.42 -29.32
N ASP A 6 0.59 -5.15 -29.52
CA ASP A 6 1.56 -4.09 -29.82
C ASP A 6 2.29 -3.63 -28.56
N GLU A 7 3.62 -3.70 -28.59
CA GLU A 7 4.51 -3.34 -27.49
C GLU A 7 4.47 -1.84 -27.19
N GLU A 8 4.42 -0.98 -28.21
CA GLU A 8 4.42 0.48 -28.03
C GLU A 8 3.17 0.92 -27.25
N VAL A 9 2.02 0.30 -27.58
CA VAL A 9 0.76 0.52 -26.86
C VAL A 9 0.86 0.05 -25.40
N CYS A 10 1.55 -1.06 -25.13
CA CYS A 10 1.75 -1.54 -23.77
C CYS A 10 2.63 -0.61 -22.95
N LEU A 11 3.77 -0.18 -23.51
CA LEU A 11 4.72 0.70 -22.84
C LEU A 11 4.13 2.09 -22.58
N SER A 12 3.38 2.64 -23.53
CA SER A 12 2.67 3.92 -23.34
C SER A 12 1.62 3.83 -22.22
N ALA A 13 0.86 2.73 -22.16
CA ALA A 13 -0.11 2.51 -21.08
C ALA A 13 0.57 2.32 -19.72
N ALA A 14 1.72 1.63 -19.69
CA ALA A 14 2.51 1.44 -18.47
C ALA A 14 3.08 2.77 -17.94
N LYS A 15 3.58 3.64 -18.82
CA LYS A 15 4.05 4.98 -18.42
C LYS A 15 2.92 5.80 -17.80
N ALA A 16 1.75 5.81 -18.44
CA ALA A 16 0.58 6.51 -17.89
C ALA A 16 0.14 5.97 -16.52
N TRP A 17 0.24 4.65 -16.31
CA TRP A 17 -0.01 4.03 -15.01
C TRP A 17 1.01 4.47 -13.95
N ALA A 18 2.30 4.34 -14.26
CA ALA A 18 3.38 4.70 -13.33
C ALA A 18 3.37 6.19 -12.95
N ASP A 19 3.07 7.07 -13.92
CA ASP A 19 2.90 8.50 -13.67
C ASP A 19 1.75 8.73 -12.68
N TRP A 20 0.56 8.20 -13.00
CA TRP A 20 -0.62 8.33 -12.13
C TRP A 20 -0.36 7.81 -10.72
N GLU A 21 0.27 6.63 -10.58
CA GLU A 21 0.57 6.05 -9.28
C GLU A 21 1.55 6.92 -8.49
N SER A 22 2.62 7.42 -9.12
CA SER A 22 3.60 8.29 -8.46
C SER A 22 2.97 9.56 -7.88
N TYR A 23 2.02 10.17 -8.61
CA TYR A 23 1.27 11.32 -8.11
C TYR A 23 0.43 11.00 -6.86
N LEU A 24 0.02 9.74 -6.67
CA LEU A 24 -0.80 9.34 -5.53
C LEU A 24 0.03 8.87 -4.32
N ILE A 25 1.17 8.23 -4.55
CA ILE A 25 1.93 7.64 -3.45
C ILE A 25 2.85 8.65 -2.75
N ARG A 26 3.22 9.74 -3.43
CA ARG A 26 4.13 10.76 -2.89
C ARG A 26 3.36 11.89 -2.23
N PHE A 27 3.87 12.38 -1.10
CA PHE A 27 3.35 13.59 -0.47
C PHE A 27 3.66 14.85 -1.30
N GLU A 28 4.83 14.88 -1.96
CA GLU A 28 5.23 15.90 -2.92
C GLU A 28 5.48 15.22 -4.29
N PRO A 29 4.67 15.51 -5.33
CA PRO A 29 4.81 14.83 -6.61
C PRO A 29 6.10 15.19 -7.37
N GLU A 30 6.67 14.18 -8.03
CA GLU A 30 7.86 14.30 -8.87
C GLU A 30 7.66 13.45 -10.13
N GLU A 31 8.36 13.80 -11.22
CA GLU A 31 8.39 12.96 -12.42
C GLU A 31 9.03 11.60 -12.13
N VAL A 32 8.47 10.55 -12.72
CA VAL A 32 9.03 9.20 -12.65
C VAL A 32 9.85 8.94 -13.90
N ASP A 33 11.13 8.67 -13.69
CA ASP A 33 12.06 8.17 -14.70
C ASP A 33 12.41 6.70 -14.39
N GLU A 34 11.39 5.85 -14.42
CA GLU A 34 11.53 4.40 -14.27
C GLU A 34 11.74 3.72 -15.63
N ASP A 35 12.44 2.59 -15.60
CA ASP A 35 12.56 1.73 -16.78
C ASP A 35 11.17 1.29 -17.27
N ALA A 36 10.90 1.50 -18.56
CA ALA A 36 9.59 1.28 -19.15
C ALA A 36 9.12 -0.18 -19.03
N TYR A 37 10.04 -1.14 -19.05
CA TYR A 37 9.71 -2.56 -18.87
C TYR A 37 9.42 -2.90 -17.41
N ALA A 38 10.13 -2.30 -16.46
CA ALA A 38 9.82 -2.40 -15.04
C ALA A 38 8.41 -1.86 -14.74
N SER A 39 8.09 -0.67 -15.24
CA SER A 39 6.75 -0.07 -15.10
C SER A 39 5.67 -0.94 -15.76
N LEU A 40 5.94 -1.54 -16.93
CA LEU A 40 5.00 -2.47 -17.58
C LEU A 40 4.77 -3.74 -16.74
N ALA A 41 5.81 -4.28 -16.14
CA ALA A 41 5.72 -5.46 -15.28
C ALA A 41 4.86 -5.17 -14.03
N ILE A 42 5.12 -4.07 -13.33
CA ILE A 42 4.36 -3.65 -12.15
C ILE A 42 2.90 -3.36 -12.53
N ALA A 43 2.67 -2.53 -13.55
CA ALA A 43 1.33 -2.16 -13.98
C ALA A 43 0.47 -3.38 -14.34
N ARG A 44 1.05 -4.38 -15.03
CA ARG A 44 0.36 -5.63 -15.35
C ARG A 44 0.05 -6.46 -14.10
N LEU A 45 1.01 -6.59 -13.19
CA LEU A 45 0.84 -7.37 -11.96
C LEU A 45 -0.26 -6.77 -11.09
N GLU A 46 -0.22 -5.46 -10.85
CA GLU A 46 -1.21 -4.75 -10.05
C GLU A 46 -2.59 -4.83 -10.67
N ASN A 47 -2.72 -4.48 -11.96
CA ASN A 47 -4.01 -4.58 -12.65
C ASN A 47 -4.54 -6.00 -12.64
N HIS A 48 -3.68 -7.01 -12.77
CA HIS A 48 -4.11 -8.41 -12.69
C HIS A 48 -4.74 -8.74 -11.33
N TYR A 49 -4.15 -8.30 -10.22
CA TYR A 49 -4.75 -8.51 -8.90
C TYR A 49 -6.02 -7.66 -8.71
N PHE A 50 -6.03 -6.41 -9.15
CA PHE A 50 -7.16 -5.50 -8.98
C PHE A 50 -8.41 -5.98 -9.73
N VAL A 51 -8.30 -6.37 -11.00
CA VAL A 51 -9.47 -6.83 -11.78
C VAL A 51 -10.03 -8.16 -11.29
N ASN A 52 -9.23 -8.96 -10.58
CA ASN A 52 -9.65 -10.23 -9.98
C ASN A 52 -10.04 -10.09 -8.50
N GLY A 53 -10.06 -8.87 -7.93
CA GLY A 53 -10.35 -8.64 -6.51
C GLY A 53 -9.41 -9.40 -5.57
N GLY A 54 -8.17 -9.67 -6.01
CA GLY A 54 -7.18 -10.49 -5.31
C GLY A 54 -7.63 -11.92 -5.02
N TRP A 55 -8.66 -12.45 -5.71
CA TRP A 55 -9.32 -13.73 -5.43
C TRP A 55 -9.81 -13.86 -3.97
N LEU A 56 -10.03 -12.72 -3.31
CA LEU A 56 -10.60 -12.66 -1.99
C LEU A 56 -12.10 -12.95 -2.05
N GLN A 57 -12.62 -13.54 -0.97
CA GLN A 57 -14.04 -13.84 -0.84
C GLN A 57 -14.82 -12.59 -0.39
N GLY A 58 -14.81 -11.56 -1.24
CA GLY A 58 -15.47 -10.26 -1.05
C GLY A 58 -14.61 -9.18 -0.40
N ASP A 59 -15.10 -7.93 -0.46
CA ASP A 59 -14.36 -6.71 -0.10
C ASP A 59 -13.87 -6.64 1.36
N ARG A 60 -14.49 -7.42 2.25
CA ARG A 60 -14.17 -7.46 3.68
C ARG A 60 -13.48 -8.75 4.12
N ALA A 61 -13.01 -9.59 3.18
CA ALA A 61 -12.43 -10.89 3.49
C ALA A 61 -11.32 -10.81 4.55
N ILE A 62 -10.43 -9.83 4.47
CA ILE A 62 -9.36 -9.62 5.46
C ILE A 62 -9.95 -9.26 6.82
N LEU A 63 -10.81 -8.24 6.89
CA LEU A 63 -11.41 -7.76 8.14
C LEU A 63 -12.21 -8.86 8.86
N ASN A 64 -12.94 -9.68 8.10
CA ASN A 64 -13.73 -10.79 8.63
C ASN A 64 -12.86 -11.92 9.21
N ASN A 65 -11.57 -11.97 8.88
CA ASN A 65 -10.65 -13.02 9.31
C ASN A 65 -9.62 -12.54 10.36
N ILE A 66 -9.71 -11.29 10.84
CA ILE A 66 -8.77 -10.74 11.83
C ILE A 66 -8.66 -11.61 13.08
N GLY A 67 -9.75 -12.23 13.53
CA GLY A 67 -9.75 -13.13 14.69
C GLY A 67 -8.66 -14.21 14.66
N LYS A 68 -8.21 -14.62 13.46
CA LYS A 68 -7.14 -15.62 13.27
C LYS A 68 -5.77 -15.12 13.69
N ILE A 69 -5.52 -13.81 13.71
CA ILE A 69 -4.21 -13.21 14.00
C ILE A 69 -4.21 -12.30 15.23
N ARG A 70 -5.34 -12.21 15.97
CA ARG A 70 -5.45 -11.28 17.11
C ARG A 70 -4.41 -11.47 18.22
N HIS A 71 -3.82 -12.66 18.29
CA HIS A 71 -2.78 -13.01 19.25
C HIS A 71 -1.37 -12.55 18.82
N ILE A 72 -1.20 -12.06 17.59
CA ILE A 72 0.09 -11.58 17.08
C ILE A 72 0.23 -10.09 17.43
N PRO A 73 1.27 -9.69 18.19
CA PRO A 73 1.55 -8.27 18.42
C PRO A 73 1.66 -7.53 17.09
N THR A 74 0.90 -6.42 16.95
CA THR A 74 0.80 -5.69 15.69
C THR A 74 0.80 -4.19 15.94
N ILE A 75 1.58 -3.45 15.15
CA ILE A 75 1.54 -1.98 15.07
C ILE A 75 1.23 -1.63 13.62
N ILE A 76 0.19 -0.83 13.40
CA ILE A 76 -0.23 -0.32 12.10
C ILE A 76 0.26 1.12 11.99
N VAL A 77 1.11 1.40 11.01
CA VAL A 77 1.58 2.76 10.72
C VAL A 77 0.93 3.25 9.43
N GLN A 78 0.22 4.38 9.48
CA GLN A 78 -0.54 4.91 8.35
C GLN A 78 -0.27 6.41 8.16
N GLY A 79 0.03 6.81 6.91
CA GLY A 79 0.07 8.21 6.52
C GLY A 79 -1.33 8.83 6.52
N ARG A 80 -1.47 10.01 7.13
CA ARG A 80 -2.74 10.75 7.24
C ARG A 80 -3.28 11.20 5.88
N TYR A 81 -2.39 11.49 4.94
CA TYR A 81 -2.70 11.99 3.61
C TYR A 81 -2.38 10.96 2.52
N ASP A 82 -2.34 9.67 2.88
CA ASP A 82 -2.24 8.59 1.91
C ASP A 82 -3.48 8.57 1.00
N LEU A 83 -3.28 8.86 -0.28
CA LEU A 83 -4.31 8.86 -1.32
C LEU A 83 -4.45 7.50 -2.02
N CYS A 84 -3.42 6.65 -1.94
CA CYS A 84 -3.40 5.32 -2.55
C CYS A 84 -4.20 4.32 -1.70
N THR A 85 -3.94 4.29 -0.39
CA THR A 85 -4.69 3.49 0.59
C THR A 85 -5.25 4.38 1.70
N PRO A 86 -6.43 5.00 1.48
CA PRO A 86 -6.97 5.97 2.41
C PRO A 86 -7.09 5.48 3.85
N MET A 87 -6.88 6.40 4.80
CA MET A 87 -6.87 6.14 6.26
C MET A 87 -8.07 5.33 6.78
N GLN A 88 -9.22 5.40 6.10
CA GLN A 88 -10.41 4.60 6.41
C GLN A 88 -10.10 3.10 6.54
N SER A 89 -9.22 2.54 5.69
CA SER A 89 -8.84 1.14 5.74
C SER A 89 -8.07 0.79 7.02
N ALA A 90 -7.07 1.58 7.38
CA ALA A 90 -6.30 1.39 8.62
C ALA A 90 -7.17 1.57 9.88
N TRP A 91 -8.10 2.54 9.86
CA TRP A 91 -9.06 2.73 10.93
C TRP A 91 -10.04 1.56 11.06
N ALA A 92 -10.57 1.06 9.94
CA ALA A 92 -11.44 -0.11 9.95
C ALA A 92 -10.70 -1.35 10.49
N LEU A 93 -9.43 -1.51 10.14
CA LEU A 93 -8.57 -2.57 10.67
C LEU A 93 -8.35 -2.44 12.17
N SER A 94 -7.99 -1.26 12.68
CA SER A 94 -7.79 -1.06 14.13
C SER A 94 -9.06 -1.27 14.95
N LYS A 95 -10.25 -1.00 14.37
CA LYS A 95 -11.54 -1.33 15.01
C LYS A 95 -11.81 -2.84 15.05
N ALA A 96 -11.43 -3.57 14.01
CA ALA A 96 -11.58 -5.03 13.97
C ALA A 96 -10.49 -5.75 14.79
N PHE A 97 -9.33 -5.12 14.95
CA PHE A 97 -8.13 -5.66 15.60
C PHE A 97 -7.72 -4.77 16.80
N PRO A 98 -8.48 -4.79 17.90
CA PRO A 98 -8.29 -3.85 19.02
C PRO A 98 -6.98 -4.06 19.79
N GLU A 99 -6.32 -5.21 19.66
CA GLU A 99 -4.97 -5.45 20.20
C GLU A 99 -3.87 -4.76 19.40
N ALA A 100 -4.15 -4.40 18.14
CA ALA A 100 -3.19 -3.68 17.31
C ALA A 100 -3.16 -2.20 17.68
N GLU A 101 -1.97 -1.63 17.73
CA GLU A 101 -1.77 -0.19 17.92
C GLU A 101 -1.84 0.52 16.57
N LEU A 102 -2.61 1.61 16.46
CA LEU A 102 -2.65 2.43 15.25
C LEU A 102 -1.86 3.73 15.46
N ARG A 103 -0.83 3.94 14.64
CA ARG A 103 -0.03 5.17 14.56
C ARG A 103 -0.37 5.91 13.28
N VAL A 104 -0.90 7.12 13.42
CA VAL A 104 -1.20 7.99 12.28
C VAL A 104 -0.16 9.09 12.20
N VAL A 105 0.49 9.22 11.04
CA VAL A 105 1.62 10.12 10.82
C VAL A 105 1.25 11.18 9.78
N GLN A 106 1.77 12.40 9.90
CA GLN A 106 1.61 13.44 8.87
C GLN A 106 2.52 13.13 7.65
N ALA A 107 2.10 12.15 6.85
CA ALA A 107 2.80 11.67 5.65
C ALA A 107 1.81 11.16 4.59
N GLY A 108 2.33 10.86 3.39
CA GLY A 108 1.63 10.20 2.29
C GLY A 108 1.67 8.66 2.40
N HIS A 109 1.70 7.99 1.25
CA HIS A 109 1.71 6.52 1.17
C HIS A 109 3.12 5.92 1.33
N ARG A 110 4.12 6.58 0.78
CA ARG A 110 5.47 6.01 0.59
C ARG A 110 6.17 5.78 1.93
N ALA A 111 6.54 4.51 2.19
CA ALA A 111 7.26 4.08 3.40
C ALA A 111 8.59 4.81 3.66
N PHE A 112 9.19 5.40 2.63
CA PHE A 112 10.46 6.12 2.70
C PHE A 112 10.31 7.63 2.93
N ASP A 113 9.08 8.16 3.00
CA ASP A 113 8.87 9.55 3.39
C ASP A 113 9.35 9.72 4.85
N PRO A 114 10.18 10.72 5.18
CA PRO A 114 10.90 10.75 6.46
C PRO A 114 10.01 10.55 7.70
N PRO A 115 8.85 11.22 7.83
CA PRO A 115 7.99 11.01 8.99
C PRO A 115 7.45 9.58 9.09
N LEU A 116 7.11 8.94 7.96
CA LEU A 116 6.57 7.58 7.92
C LEU A 116 7.68 6.55 8.18
N ALA A 117 8.86 6.77 7.62
CA ALA A 117 10.04 5.95 7.84
C ALA A 117 10.45 5.94 9.33
N ASP A 118 10.53 7.13 9.95
CA ASP A 118 10.85 7.25 11.38
C ASP A 118 9.83 6.50 12.25
N ALA A 119 8.54 6.63 11.93
CA ALA A 119 7.48 5.93 12.65
C ALA A 119 7.54 4.40 12.47
N LEU A 120 7.93 3.92 11.29
CA LEU A 120 8.15 2.49 11.02
C LEU A 120 9.35 1.95 11.80
N VAL A 121 10.47 2.68 11.83
CA VAL A 121 11.67 2.30 12.63
C VAL A 121 11.29 2.22 14.12
N GLN A 122 10.62 3.26 14.65
CA GLN A 122 10.16 3.23 16.04
C GLN A 122 9.18 2.10 16.31
N ALA A 123 8.30 1.75 15.35
CA ALA A 123 7.39 0.62 15.50
C ALA A 123 8.14 -0.72 15.63
N VAL A 124 9.26 -0.90 14.90
CA VAL A 124 10.11 -2.09 15.04
C VAL A 124 10.78 -2.14 16.42
N GLU A 125 11.26 -1.01 16.93
CA GLU A 125 11.82 -0.94 18.28
C GLU A 125 10.78 -1.25 19.36
N ASP A 126 9.57 -0.69 19.23
CA ASP A 126 8.51 -0.82 20.24
C ASP A 126 7.80 -2.18 20.23
N ILE A 127 7.85 -2.89 19.10
CA ILE A 127 7.25 -4.22 18.98
C ILE A 127 8.17 -5.32 19.52
N LEU A 128 9.49 -5.11 19.49
CA LEU A 128 10.47 -6.12 19.89
C LEU A 128 10.25 -6.64 21.33
N PRO A 129 9.99 -5.78 22.35
CA PRO A 129 9.69 -6.25 23.70
C PRO A 129 8.36 -7.00 23.83
N ARG A 130 7.47 -6.92 22.82
CA ARG A 130 6.17 -7.62 22.81
C ARG A 130 6.28 -9.03 22.22
N LEU A 131 7.42 -9.37 21.62
CA LEU A 131 7.70 -10.66 20.99
C LEU A 131 8.49 -11.62 21.89
N LEU A 132 9.05 -11.11 22.99
CA LEU A 132 9.85 -11.85 23.99
C LEU A 132 9.03 -12.13 25.24
#